data_AF-A0A6G0QHC1-F1
#
_entry.id   AF-A0A6G0QHC1-F1
#
_cell.length_a   1.000
_cell.length_b   1.000
_cell.length_c   1.000
_cell.angle_alpha   90.00
_cell.angle_beta   90.00
_cell.angle_gamma   90.00
#
_symmetry.space_group_name_H-M   'P 1'
#
loop_
_entity.id
_entity.type
_entity.pdbx_description
1 polymer ?
#
loop_
_entity_poly.entity_id
_entity_poly.type
_entity_poly.pdbx_seq_one_letter_code
_entity_poly.pdbx_strand_id
1 'polypeptide(L)'
;MRVQCQVLLVLVLFCAGSHAAEAPVRSEQATSSAVTTRLLRSHEAATVEDTGNAITAGGEERAPNGAYVSRLAEADRKVWRLRKFDMTLSQKNWLSVGKDPEYIFNLFHTHRNTWAKIDHNKKTTQWFRFVEGYRAKWGAGSFPDYRIYQLLRSKVPEAKLATVFQALKEIPDLKSLGETMQNYQLKHWVSRGETPVSVAKMLNLPHTSPLAERGANDDILRAFTTMFEKTVGL
;
A
#
# COMPACT_ATOMS: atom_id res chain seq x y z
N MET A 1 -14.29 29.09 -45.12
CA MET A 1 -12.98 29.76 -45.33
C MET A 1 -12.66 30.49 -44.02
N ARG A 2 -11.60 30.29 -43.23
CA ARG A 2 -10.37 29.48 -43.17
C ARG A 2 -10.13 29.29 -41.65
N VAL A 3 -10.12 28.07 -41.08
CA VAL A 3 -8.95 27.18 -40.87
C VAL A 3 -7.88 27.81 -39.96
N GLN A 4 -7.81 27.30 -38.70
CA GLN A 4 -6.62 26.89 -37.91
C GLN A 4 -5.52 27.95 -37.62
N CYS A 5 -4.63 27.88 -36.61
CA CYS A 5 -4.28 27.05 -35.45
C CYS A 5 -2.94 27.64 -34.94
N GLN A 6 -2.38 27.07 -33.86
CA GLN A 6 -0.98 27.15 -33.37
C GLN A 6 -0.76 28.22 -32.29
N VAL A 7 -0.45 27.90 -31.02
CA VAL A 7 0.62 27.04 -30.43
C VAL A 7 2.02 27.46 -30.87
N LEU A 8 2.72 28.21 -30.00
CA LEU A 8 4.17 28.45 -30.04
C LEU A 8 4.68 28.33 -28.59
N LEU A 9 5.35 27.24 -28.17
CA LEU A 9 6.69 26.72 -28.45
C LEU A 9 7.77 27.37 -27.56
N VAL A 10 8.38 26.51 -26.74
CA VAL A 10 9.39 26.76 -25.68
C VAL A 10 10.81 26.72 -26.28
N LEU A 11 11.78 27.27 -25.53
CA LEU A 11 13.24 27.27 -25.70
C LEU A 11 13.72 28.60 -26.31
N VAL A 12 14.81 29.23 -25.88
CA VAL A 12 16.21 28.78 -25.75
C VAL A 12 16.88 29.75 -24.73
N LEU A 13 17.92 29.40 -23.95
CA LEU A 13 19.33 29.62 -24.34
C LEU A 13 20.30 29.06 -23.29
N PHE A 14 21.15 28.15 -23.78
CA PHE A 14 22.41 27.71 -23.19
C PHE A 14 23.51 28.63 -23.75
N CYS A 15 24.26 29.28 -22.87
CA CYS A 15 25.47 30.06 -23.18
C CYS A 15 26.51 29.65 -22.13
N ALA A 16 27.80 29.49 -22.37
CA ALA A 16 28.61 29.58 -23.57
C ALA A 16 29.91 28.82 -23.26
N GLY A 17 30.42 28.09 -24.24
CA GLY A 17 31.81 27.62 -24.27
C GLY A 17 32.41 28.09 -25.59
N SER A 18 33.42 28.93 -25.53
CA SER A 18 34.27 29.35 -26.66
C SER A 18 35.61 29.67 -26.01
N HIS A 19 36.78 29.23 -26.48
CA HIS A 19 37.40 29.28 -27.81
C HIS A 19 38.71 28.45 -27.66
N ALA A 20 39.51 28.07 -28.66
CA ALA A 20 39.54 28.19 -30.11
C ALA A 20 40.73 27.31 -30.61
N ALA A 21 40.72 27.02 -31.91
CA ALA A 21 41.87 26.88 -32.84
C ALA A 21 42.88 25.73 -32.59
N GLU A 22 43.52 25.09 -33.56
CA GLU A 22 43.49 24.99 -35.03
C GLU A 22 44.30 23.71 -35.36
N ALA A 23 44.14 23.13 -36.56
CA ALA A 23 44.77 21.89 -37.04
C ALA A 23 46.24 22.12 -37.51
N PRO A 24 46.96 21.22 -38.26
CA PRO A 24 46.74 19.81 -38.66
C PRO A 24 48.06 18.92 -38.68
N VAL A 25 47.96 17.70 -39.26
CA VAL A 25 49.03 16.90 -39.95
C VAL A 25 49.87 15.84 -39.19
N ARG A 26 49.61 14.56 -39.56
CA ARG A 26 50.50 13.44 -39.96
C ARG A 26 51.96 13.38 -39.43
N SER A 27 52.33 12.30 -38.73
CA SER A 27 53.18 11.17 -39.22
C SER A 27 53.84 10.38 -38.06
N GLU A 28 53.80 9.06 -38.19
CA GLU A 28 54.79 8.03 -37.84
C GLU A 28 55.63 8.04 -36.53
N GLN A 29 55.44 6.95 -35.79
CA GLN A 29 56.46 5.97 -35.38
C GLN A 29 57.29 6.17 -34.08
N ALA A 30 57.02 5.23 -33.16
CA ALA A 30 57.90 4.53 -32.21
C ALA A 30 58.75 5.34 -31.20
N THR A 31 58.47 5.20 -29.90
CA THR A 31 59.16 4.27 -28.96
C THR A 31 58.80 4.57 -27.50
N SER A 32 58.56 3.50 -26.74
CA SER A 32 58.78 3.28 -25.29
C SER A 32 58.76 4.48 -24.32
N SER A 33 57.86 4.43 -23.33
CA SER A 33 58.26 4.31 -21.91
C SER A 33 57.07 4.06 -20.99
N ALA A 34 57.30 3.15 -20.04
CA ALA A 34 56.34 2.53 -19.14
C ALA A 34 55.71 3.48 -18.12
N VAL A 35 54.41 3.31 -17.87
CA VAL A 35 53.82 3.46 -16.52
C VAL A 35 52.72 2.41 -16.36
N THR A 36 53.07 1.34 -15.63
CA THR A 36 52.15 0.27 -15.25
C THR A 36 51.22 0.78 -14.15
N THR A 37 49.92 0.83 -14.40
CA THR A 37 48.92 0.83 -13.32
C THR A 37 47.98 -0.35 -13.49
N ARG A 38 48.00 -1.18 -12.45
CA ARG A 38 47.32 -2.47 -12.28
C ARG A 38 45.83 -2.41 -12.60
N LEU A 39 45.38 -3.26 -13.52
CA LEU A 39 43.98 -3.65 -13.67
C LEU A 39 43.71 -4.91 -12.83
N LEU A 40 42.79 -4.79 -11.86
CA LEU A 40 42.25 -5.92 -11.09
C LEU A 40 41.18 -6.61 -11.93
N ARG A 41 41.47 -7.86 -12.30
CA ARG A 41 40.59 -8.81 -12.98
C ARG A 41 39.65 -9.42 -11.95
N SER A 42 38.34 -9.22 -12.08
CA SER A 42 37.35 -10.03 -11.35
C SER A 42 36.97 -11.24 -12.20
N HIS A 43 37.23 -12.42 -11.65
CA HIS A 43 36.92 -13.71 -12.26
C HIS A 43 35.45 -14.04 -12.07
N GLU A 44 34.85 -14.55 -13.15
CA GLU A 44 33.56 -15.22 -13.22
C GLU A 44 33.64 -16.54 -12.43
N ALA A 45 32.61 -16.83 -11.62
CA ALA A 45 32.41 -18.14 -11.01
C ALA A 45 30.92 -18.43 -10.78
N ALA A 46 30.46 -19.41 -11.55
CA ALA A 46 29.48 -20.44 -11.22
C ALA A 46 28.03 -20.01 -10.90
N THR A 47 27.19 -20.09 -11.93
CA THR A 47 25.80 -20.55 -11.83
C THR A 47 25.73 -22.07 -11.60
N VAL A 48 24.54 -22.55 -11.17
CA VAL A 48 24.05 -23.96 -11.05
C VAL A 48 24.15 -24.49 -9.60
N GLU A 49 23.13 -24.99 -8.88
CA GLU A 49 21.76 -25.50 -9.10
C GLU A 49 21.01 -25.44 -7.73
N ASP A 50 19.75 -25.03 -7.64
CA ASP A 50 18.51 -25.84 -7.60
C ASP A 50 17.96 -26.16 -6.19
N THR A 51 16.63 -26.13 -6.13
CA THR A 51 15.69 -26.67 -5.14
C THR A 51 15.57 -26.00 -3.78
N GLY A 52 14.37 -25.45 -3.52
CA GLY A 52 13.95 -25.13 -2.16
C GLY A 52 12.78 -24.18 -2.12
N ASN A 53 11.58 -24.74 -2.24
CA ASN A 53 10.30 -24.06 -2.08
C ASN A 53 10.24 -23.40 -0.68
N ALA A 54 10.65 -22.14 -0.57
CA ALA A 54 10.55 -21.38 0.66
C ALA A 54 9.14 -20.80 0.79
N ILE A 55 8.32 -21.47 1.59
CA ILE A 55 7.18 -20.86 2.27
C ILE A 55 7.71 -19.59 2.92
N THR A 56 7.38 -18.43 2.37
CA THR A 56 7.71 -17.16 3.00
C THR A 56 6.85 -17.04 4.25
N ALA A 57 7.39 -17.51 5.38
CA ALA A 57 6.93 -17.10 6.70
C ALA A 57 7.00 -15.56 6.70
N GLY A 58 5.83 -14.93 6.76
CA GLY A 58 5.72 -13.49 6.79
C GLY A 58 6.42 -12.97 8.02
N GLY A 59 7.67 -12.53 7.89
CA GLY A 59 8.39 -11.86 8.96
C GLY A 59 7.65 -10.58 9.32
N GLU A 60 7.02 -10.58 10.49
CA GLU A 60 6.36 -9.44 11.09
C GLU A 60 7.38 -8.73 11.97
N GLU A 61 7.63 -7.45 11.70
CA GLU A 61 8.59 -6.64 12.46
C GLU A 61 7.92 -6.20 13.77
N ARG A 62 8.53 -6.53 14.90
CA ARG A 62 8.02 -6.21 16.23
C ARG A 62 8.46 -4.80 16.60
N ALA A 63 7.56 -3.97 17.13
CA ALA A 63 7.95 -2.66 17.65
C ALA A 63 8.90 -2.81 18.86
N PRO A 64 9.72 -1.78 19.19
CA PRO A 64 10.69 -1.85 20.29
C PRO A 64 10.08 -2.20 21.65
N ASN A 65 8.79 -1.96 21.85
CA ASN A 65 8.03 -2.28 23.07
C ASN A 65 7.34 -3.65 23.03
N GLY A 66 7.60 -4.45 22.00
CA GLY A 66 6.97 -5.76 21.82
C GLY A 66 5.53 -5.72 21.31
N ALA A 67 4.97 -4.53 21.05
CA ALA A 67 3.63 -4.43 20.48
C ALA A 67 3.66 -4.79 18.98
N TYR A 68 2.68 -5.58 18.56
CA TYR A 68 2.40 -5.80 17.15
C TYR A 68 2.06 -4.46 16.48
N VAL A 69 2.70 -4.15 15.35
CA VAL A 69 2.32 -3.01 14.51
C VAL A 69 2.06 -3.54 13.12
N SER A 70 0.88 -3.24 12.60
CA SER A 70 0.49 -3.69 11.28
C SER A 70 1.34 -3.03 10.19
N ARG A 71 1.76 -3.78 9.17
CA ARG A 71 2.52 -3.26 8.00
C ARG A 71 1.85 -2.03 7.36
N LEU A 72 0.52 -1.97 7.37
CA LEU A 72 -0.23 -0.83 6.85
C LEU A 72 -0.02 0.42 7.69
N ALA A 73 -0.07 0.28 9.02
CA ALA A 73 0.15 1.37 9.96
C ALA A 73 1.61 1.85 9.91
N GLU A 74 2.57 0.93 9.78
CA GLU A 74 3.96 1.29 9.55
C GLU A 74 4.17 2.03 8.22
N ALA A 75 3.59 1.51 7.14
CA ALA A 75 3.68 2.12 5.83
C ALA A 75 3.12 3.55 5.84
N ASP A 76 2.07 3.81 6.64
CA ASP A 76 1.51 5.15 6.84
C ASP A 76 2.40 6.07 7.68
N ARG A 77 2.98 5.54 8.78
CA ARG A 77 3.92 6.28 9.64
C ARG A 77 5.19 6.68 8.89
N LYS A 78 5.70 5.78 8.04
CA LYS A 78 6.89 5.98 7.20
C LYS A 78 6.63 6.95 6.01
N VAL A 79 5.40 7.45 5.81
CA VAL A 79 5.11 8.44 4.74
C VAL A 79 5.70 9.81 5.10
N TRP A 80 6.58 10.31 4.24
CA TRP A 80 7.16 11.65 4.38
C TRP A 80 6.11 12.78 4.37
N ARG A 81 6.35 13.85 5.15
CA ARG A 81 5.39 14.94 5.38
C ARG A 81 4.93 15.65 4.10
N LEU A 82 5.84 15.96 3.16
CA LEU A 82 5.44 16.58 1.89
C LEU A 82 4.54 15.65 1.07
N ARG A 83 4.77 14.33 1.14
CA ARG A 83 3.92 13.35 0.48
C ARG A 83 2.54 13.24 1.15
N LYS A 84 2.46 13.37 2.47
CA LYS A 84 1.15 13.48 3.16
C LYS A 84 0.41 14.74 2.71
N PHE A 85 1.11 15.86 2.60
CA PHE A 85 0.54 17.12 2.12
C PHE A 85 0.00 17.00 0.67
N ASP A 86 0.78 16.44 -0.25
CA ASP A 86 0.36 16.13 -1.62
C ASP A 86 -0.87 15.22 -1.66
N MET A 87 -0.91 14.18 -0.82
CA MET A 87 -2.08 13.29 -0.70
C MET A 87 -3.33 14.04 -0.21
N THR A 88 -3.18 14.94 0.77
CA THR A 88 -4.27 15.78 1.27
C THR A 88 -4.76 16.77 0.21
N LEU A 89 -3.86 17.38 -0.56
CA LEU A 89 -4.24 18.25 -1.68
C LEU A 89 -5.02 17.48 -2.75
N SER A 90 -4.52 16.29 -3.12
CA SER A 90 -5.21 15.39 -4.05
C SER A 90 -6.62 15.06 -3.57
N GLN A 91 -6.79 14.74 -2.28
CA GLN A 91 -8.10 14.47 -1.68
C GLN A 91 -9.03 15.67 -1.78
N LYS A 92 -8.57 16.87 -1.40
CA LYS A 92 -9.38 18.10 -1.50
C LYS A 92 -9.82 18.36 -2.94
N ASN A 93 -8.93 18.17 -3.91
CA ASN A 93 -9.27 18.33 -5.32
C ASN A 93 -10.29 17.28 -5.79
N TRP A 94 -10.11 16.00 -5.46
CA TRP A 94 -11.09 14.96 -5.80
C TRP A 94 -12.47 15.24 -5.19
N LEU A 95 -12.52 15.75 -3.97
CA LEU A 95 -13.77 16.16 -3.30
C LEU A 95 -14.38 17.41 -3.95
N SER A 96 -13.58 18.35 -4.46
CA SER A 96 -14.10 19.57 -5.11
C SER A 96 -14.73 19.27 -6.46
N VAL A 97 -14.11 18.39 -7.26
CA VAL A 97 -14.61 17.96 -8.58
C VAL A 97 -15.66 16.85 -8.49
N GLY A 98 -16.09 16.48 -7.28
CA GLY A 98 -17.20 15.54 -7.06
C GLY A 98 -16.88 14.09 -7.41
N LYS A 99 -15.62 13.64 -7.27
CA LYS A 99 -15.32 12.21 -7.39
C LYS A 99 -15.95 11.45 -6.22
N ASP A 100 -16.50 10.28 -6.50
CA ASP A 100 -16.99 9.37 -5.48
C ASP A 100 -15.92 8.33 -5.06
N PRO A 101 -16.12 7.62 -3.93
CA PRO A 101 -15.17 6.63 -3.45
C PRO A 101 -14.93 5.45 -4.41
N GLU A 102 -15.94 5.06 -5.20
CA GLU A 102 -15.83 3.97 -6.16
C GLU A 102 -14.95 4.37 -7.35
N TYR A 103 -15.06 5.60 -7.82
CA TYR A 103 -14.17 6.16 -8.83
C TYR A 103 -12.71 6.13 -8.36
N ILE A 104 -12.42 6.60 -7.14
CA ILE A 104 -11.05 6.59 -6.60
C ILE A 104 -10.58 5.15 -6.34
N PHE A 105 -11.48 4.26 -5.94
CA PHE A 105 -11.17 2.84 -5.77
C PHE A 105 -10.67 2.21 -7.07
N ASN A 106 -11.41 2.44 -8.17
CA ASN A 106 -11.07 1.95 -9.49
C ASN A 106 -9.79 2.60 -10.03
N LEU A 107 -9.59 3.90 -9.81
CA LEU A 107 -8.36 4.60 -10.18
C LEU A 107 -7.12 3.95 -9.53
N PHE A 108 -7.19 3.64 -8.24
CA PHE A 108 -6.08 3.01 -7.51
C PHE A 108 -5.87 1.56 -7.91
N HIS A 109 -6.94 0.84 -8.23
CA HIS A 109 -6.83 -0.50 -8.80
C HIS A 109 -6.07 -0.48 -10.13
N THR A 110 -6.52 0.31 -11.09
CA THR A 110 -6.00 0.33 -12.46
C THR A 110 -4.54 0.78 -12.52
N HIS A 111 -4.17 1.85 -11.83
CA HIS A 111 -2.82 2.42 -11.97
C HIS A 111 -1.78 1.86 -11.02
N ARG A 112 -2.20 1.23 -9.91
CA ARG A 112 -1.29 0.86 -8.81
C ARG A 112 -1.49 -0.56 -8.31
N ASN A 113 -2.48 -1.28 -8.83
CA ASN A 113 -2.89 -2.60 -8.35
C ASN A 113 -3.02 -2.62 -6.81
N THR A 114 -3.62 -1.57 -6.23
CA THR A 114 -3.57 -1.34 -4.78
C THR A 114 -4.16 -2.50 -3.98
N TRP A 115 -5.24 -3.11 -4.47
CA TRP A 115 -5.99 -4.13 -3.74
C TRP A 115 -5.27 -5.47 -3.63
N ALA A 116 -4.35 -5.78 -4.55
CA ALA A 116 -3.46 -6.95 -4.42
C ALA A 116 -2.44 -6.80 -3.27
N LYS A 117 -2.16 -5.57 -2.85
CA LYS A 117 -1.16 -5.21 -1.82
C LYS A 117 -1.79 -4.32 -0.74
N ILE A 118 -3.05 -4.57 -0.41
CA ILE A 118 -3.88 -3.67 0.40
C ILE A 118 -3.28 -3.38 1.79
N ASP A 119 -2.55 -4.33 2.38
CA ASP A 119 -1.99 -4.30 3.73
C ASP A 119 -0.65 -3.58 3.87
N HIS A 120 -0.03 -3.12 2.78
CA HIS A 120 1.23 -2.38 2.86
C HIS A 120 1.33 -1.25 1.82
N ASN A 121 0.27 -1.02 1.03
CA ASN A 121 0.21 0.06 0.07
C ASN A 121 -0.38 1.34 0.69
N LYS A 122 0.40 2.42 0.72
CA LYS A 122 -0.04 3.76 1.17
C LYS A 122 -1.29 4.29 0.45
N LYS A 123 -1.62 3.80 -0.74
CA LYS A 123 -2.85 4.16 -1.46
C LYS A 123 -4.10 3.60 -0.78
N THR A 124 -3.97 2.51 -0.01
CA THR A 124 -5.04 2.01 0.84
C THR A 124 -5.46 3.05 1.86
N THR A 125 -4.53 3.58 2.67
CA THR A 125 -4.86 4.61 3.67
C THR A 125 -5.31 5.92 3.01
N GLN A 126 -4.77 6.26 1.84
CA GLN A 126 -5.26 7.39 1.06
C GLN A 126 -6.73 7.25 0.66
N TRP A 127 -7.16 6.06 0.26
CA TRP A 127 -8.55 5.78 -0.13
C TRP A 127 -9.49 5.85 1.08
N PHE A 128 -9.14 5.23 2.21
CA PHE A 128 -9.96 5.31 3.42
C PHE A 128 -10.13 6.75 3.92
N ARG A 129 -9.06 7.55 3.91
CA ARG A 129 -9.15 9.00 4.23
C ARG A 129 -10.04 9.75 3.25
N PHE A 130 -10.00 9.38 1.98
CA PHE A 130 -10.91 9.95 0.99
C PHE A 130 -12.37 9.57 1.27
N VAL A 131 -12.65 8.33 1.68
CA VAL A 131 -14.00 7.90 2.10
C VAL A 131 -14.49 8.71 3.29
N GLU A 132 -13.65 8.95 4.31
CA GLU A 132 -14.03 9.82 5.44
C GLU A 132 -14.29 11.25 5.00
N GLY A 133 -13.42 11.83 4.17
CA GLY A 133 -13.62 13.17 3.61
C GLY A 133 -14.91 13.27 2.79
N TYR A 134 -15.25 12.23 2.03
CA TYR A 134 -16.48 12.13 1.27
C TYR A 134 -17.70 12.09 2.20
N ARG A 135 -17.70 11.18 3.17
CA ARG A 135 -18.78 11.06 4.18
C ARG A 135 -18.93 12.31 5.04
N ALA A 136 -17.85 13.00 5.35
CA ALA A 136 -17.89 14.26 6.09
C ALA A 136 -18.55 15.38 5.28
N LYS A 137 -18.33 15.40 3.95
CA LYS A 137 -18.89 16.44 3.06
C LYS A 137 -20.34 16.18 2.67
N TRP A 138 -20.72 14.93 2.41
CA TRP A 138 -22.05 14.57 1.89
C TRP A 138 -22.90 13.72 2.84
N GLY A 139 -22.42 13.50 4.07
CA GLY A 139 -23.08 12.70 5.10
C GLY A 139 -22.70 11.22 5.04
N ALA A 140 -22.78 10.53 6.18
CA ALA A 140 -22.41 9.12 6.27
C ALA A 140 -23.23 8.19 5.35
N GLY A 141 -24.49 8.55 5.07
CA GLY A 141 -25.38 7.83 4.16
C GLY A 141 -25.00 7.94 2.69
N SER A 142 -24.13 8.89 2.30
CA SER A 142 -23.71 9.06 0.91
C SER A 142 -22.84 7.91 0.39
N PHE A 143 -22.14 7.22 1.29
CA PHE A 143 -21.37 6.02 0.95
C PHE A 143 -21.38 5.04 2.13
N PRO A 144 -22.46 4.25 2.33
CA PRO A 144 -22.70 3.47 3.56
C PRO A 144 -21.73 2.29 3.75
N ASP A 145 -21.66 1.74 4.96
CA ASP A 145 -20.65 0.72 5.33
C ASP A 145 -20.71 -0.52 4.44
N TYR A 146 -21.93 -0.96 4.08
CA TYR A 146 -22.10 -2.09 3.18
C TYR A 146 -21.49 -1.84 1.79
N ARG A 147 -21.50 -0.59 1.29
CA ARG A 147 -20.88 -0.23 0.02
C ARG A 147 -19.36 -0.29 0.10
N ILE A 148 -18.76 0.24 1.18
CA ILE A 148 -17.32 0.10 1.44
C ILE A 148 -16.93 -1.37 1.44
N TYR A 149 -17.66 -2.18 2.22
CA TYR A 149 -17.36 -3.61 2.37
C TYR A 149 -17.50 -4.37 1.06
N GLN A 150 -18.62 -4.22 0.34
CA GLN A 150 -18.87 -4.89 -0.95
C GLN A 150 -17.79 -4.54 -1.98
N LEU A 151 -17.43 -3.25 -2.07
CA LEU A 151 -16.44 -2.78 -3.03
C LEU A 151 -15.06 -3.39 -2.75
N LEU A 152 -14.62 -3.38 -1.49
CA LEU A 152 -13.36 -4.01 -1.09
C LEU A 152 -13.40 -5.54 -1.31
N ARG A 153 -14.52 -6.19 -0.95
CA ARG A 153 -14.71 -7.64 -1.08
C ARG A 153 -14.65 -8.13 -2.53
N SER A 154 -15.00 -7.27 -3.48
CA SER A 154 -14.89 -7.58 -4.92
C SER A 154 -13.46 -7.83 -5.40
N LYS A 155 -12.44 -7.40 -4.63
CA LYS A 155 -11.02 -7.53 -4.98
C LYS A 155 -10.17 -8.23 -3.92
N VAL A 156 -10.67 -8.35 -2.70
CA VAL A 156 -9.88 -8.77 -1.54
C VAL A 156 -10.60 -9.88 -0.74
N PRO A 157 -9.90 -10.96 -0.34
CA PRO A 157 -10.42 -11.99 0.55
C PRO A 157 -10.88 -11.44 1.92
N GLU A 158 -11.94 -12.00 2.52
CA GLU A 158 -12.49 -11.51 3.82
C GLU A 158 -11.48 -11.56 4.96
N ALA A 159 -10.69 -12.64 5.06
CA ALA A 159 -9.63 -12.75 6.04
C ALA A 159 -8.64 -11.58 5.94
N LYS A 160 -8.30 -11.20 4.71
CA LYS A 160 -7.41 -10.08 4.45
C LYS A 160 -8.08 -8.73 4.75
N LEU A 161 -9.39 -8.59 4.51
CA LEU A 161 -10.12 -7.39 4.91
C LEU A 161 -10.19 -7.23 6.43
N ALA A 162 -10.39 -8.31 7.18
CA ALA A 162 -10.42 -8.26 8.63
C ALA A 162 -9.08 -7.75 9.19
N THR A 163 -7.95 -8.24 8.67
CA THR A 163 -6.63 -7.75 9.07
C THR A 163 -6.39 -6.29 8.67
N VAL A 164 -6.87 -5.85 7.51
CA VAL A 164 -6.79 -4.44 7.10
C VAL A 164 -7.61 -3.53 8.01
N PHE A 165 -8.85 -3.89 8.34
CA PHE A 165 -9.69 -3.10 9.24
C PHE A 165 -9.11 -3.06 10.65
N GLN A 166 -8.57 -4.18 11.14
CA GLN A 166 -7.82 -4.22 12.38
C GLN A 166 -6.61 -3.27 12.35
N ALA A 167 -5.84 -3.26 11.25
CA ALA A 167 -4.69 -2.37 11.07
C ALA A 167 -5.06 -0.87 11.01
N LEU A 168 -6.21 -0.52 10.42
CA LEU A 168 -6.68 0.88 10.38
C LEU A 168 -6.91 1.45 11.78
N LYS A 169 -7.23 0.61 12.77
CA LYS A 169 -7.41 1.02 14.17
C LYS A 169 -6.13 1.53 14.83
N GLU A 170 -4.96 1.19 14.27
CA GLU A 170 -3.65 1.67 14.72
C GLU A 170 -3.27 3.02 14.11
N ILE A 171 -4.05 3.53 13.15
CA ILE A 171 -3.85 4.81 12.48
C ILE A 171 -4.80 5.84 13.10
N PRO A 172 -4.30 6.85 13.83
CA PRO A 172 -5.14 7.71 14.67
C PRO A 172 -6.33 8.35 13.96
N ASP A 173 -6.14 8.85 12.73
CA ASP A 173 -7.20 9.50 11.96
C ASP A 173 -8.17 8.53 11.29
N LEU A 174 -7.82 7.25 11.15
CA LEU A 174 -8.65 6.22 10.53
C LEU A 174 -9.25 5.24 11.55
N LYS A 175 -8.98 5.45 12.83
CA LYS A 175 -9.34 4.49 13.88
C LYS A 175 -10.84 4.23 13.95
N SER A 176 -11.65 5.28 13.94
CA SER A 176 -13.12 5.20 13.97
C SER A 176 -13.68 4.44 12.77
N LEU A 177 -13.17 4.71 11.57
CA LEU A 177 -13.57 3.99 10.37
C LEU A 177 -13.13 2.52 10.42
N GLY A 178 -11.92 2.25 10.90
CA GLY A 178 -11.44 0.88 11.13
C GLY A 178 -12.33 0.09 12.09
N GLU A 179 -12.71 0.68 13.23
CA GLU A 179 -13.65 0.09 14.19
C GLU A 179 -15.03 -0.16 13.56
N THR A 180 -15.55 0.81 12.82
CA THR A 180 -16.84 0.73 12.13
C THR A 180 -16.85 -0.43 11.13
N MET A 181 -15.82 -0.50 10.27
CA MET A 181 -15.73 -1.54 9.24
C MET A 181 -15.45 -2.92 9.81
N GLN A 182 -14.63 -3.02 10.87
CA GLN A 182 -14.43 -4.28 11.59
C GLN A 182 -15.75 -4.76 12.17
N ASN A 183 -16.49 -3.90 12.89
CA ASN A 183 -17.78 -4.25 13.47
C ASN A 183 -18.80 -4.66 12.39
N TYR A 184 -18.84 -3.95 11.26
CA TYR A 184 -19.68 -4.33 10.12
C TYR A 184 -19.35 -5.76 9.64
N GLN A 185 -18.07 -6.08 9.42
CA GLN A 185 -17.65 -7.39 8.96
C GLN A 185 -17.99 -8.50 9.96
N LEU A 186 -17.74 -8.29 11.25
CA LEU A 186 -18.05 -9.27 12.28
C LEU A 186 -19.57 -9.54 12.38
N LYS A 187 -20.39 -8.48 12.36
CA LYS A 187 -21.86 -8.62 12.31
C LYS A 187 -22.31 -9.36 11.06
N HIS A 188 -21.67 -9.09 9.92
CA HIS A 188 -21.97 -9.80 8.69
C HIS A 188 -21.66 -11.29 8.82
N TRP A 189 -20.52 -11.67 9.39
CA TRP A 189 -20.19 -13.07 9.68
C TRP A 189 -21.20 -13.73 10.62
N VAL A 190 -21.59 -13.07 11.71
CA VAL A 190 -22.64 -13.58 12.61
C VAL A 190 -23.96 -13.80 11.86
N SER A 191 -24.37 -12.84 11.03
CA SER A 191 -25.62 -12.94 10.25
C SER A 191 -25.61 -14.09 9.23
N ARG A 192 -24.43 -14.56 8.81
CA ARG A 192 -24.28 -15.73 7.92
C ARG A 192 -24.19 -17.06 8.68
N GLY A 193 -24.26 -17.04 10.00
CA GLY A 193 -24.13 -18.24 10.83
C GLY A 193 -22.70 -18.74 11.00
N GLU A 194 -21.69 -17.88 10.81
CA GLU A 194 -20.31 -18.24 11.12
C GLU A 194 -20.15 -18.52 12.62
N THR A 195 -19.27 -19.46 12.97
CA THR A 195 -18.94 -19.82 14.35
C THR A 195 -17.50 -19.41 14.67
N PRO A 196 -17.10 -19.32 15.95
CA PRO A 196 -15.71 -19.04 16.30
C PRO A 196 -14.73 -20.00 15.63
N VAL A 197 -15.11 -21.27 15.47
CA VAL A 197 -14.32 -22.29 14.79
C VAL A 197 -14.19 -22.01 13.28
N SER A 198 -15.28 -21.62 12.60
CA SER A 198 -15.21 -21.31 11.16
C SER A 198 -14.40 -20.04 10.89
N VAL A 199 -14.53 -19.02 11.74
CA VAL A 199 -13.75 -17.77 11.63
C VAL A 199 -12.27 -18.02 11.93
N ALA A 200 -11.93 -18.81 12.95
CA ALA A 200 -10.55 -19.20 13.23
C ALA A 200 -9.90 -19.89 12.01
N LYS A 201 -10.63 -20.80 11.36
CA LYS A 201 -10.20 -21.45 10.11
C LYS A 201 -10.03 -20.44 8.98
N MET A 202 -10.96 -19.49 8.82
CA MET A 202 -10.87 -18.43 7.80
C MET A 202 -9.64 -17.53 7.98
N LEU A 203 -9.25 -17.29 9.24
CA LEU A 203 -8.06 -16.49 9.60
C LEU A 203 -6.76 -17.31 9.60
N ASN A 204 -6.81 -18.60 9.22
CA ASN A 204 -5.68 -19.53 9.27
C ASN A 204 -5.03 -19.62 10.66
N LEU A 205 -5.82 -19.54 11.73
CA LEU A 205 -5.33 -19.76 13.08
C LEU A 205 -5.28 -21.26 13.37
N PRO A 206 -4.19 -21.78 13.95
CA PRO A 206 -4.16 -23.17 14.41
C PRO A 206 -5.19 -23.36 15.53
N HIS A 207 -5.80 -24.54 15.62
CA HIS A 207 -6.82 -24.88 16.63
C HIS A 207 -6.34 -24.70 18.08
N THR A 208 -5.03 -24.64 18.29
CA THR A 208 -4.36 -24.54 19.57
C THR A 208 -3.08 -23.70 19.41
N SER A 209 -3.21 -22.41 19.10
CA SER A 209 -2.14 -21.49 19.50
C SER A 209 -2.41 -21.08 20.96
N PRO A 210 -1.44 -21.24 21.87
CA PRO A 210 -1.51 -20.59 23.16
C PRO A 210 -1.75 -19.09 22.91
N LEU A 211 -2.64 -18.48 23.68
CA LEU A 211 -3.02 -17.06 23.68
C LEU A 211 -1.83 -16.07 23.87
N ALA A 212 -0.59 -16.55 23.77
CA ALA A 212 0.67 -15.85 23.92
C ALA A 212 1.21 -15.26 22.61
N GLU A 213 0.83 -15.78 21.43
CA GLU A 213 1.10 -15.11 20.15
C GLU A 213 -0.03 -14.11 19.86
N ARG A 214 0.10 -12.89 20.37
CA ARG A 214 -0.89 -11.82 20.23
C ARG A 214 -0.80 -11.17 18.83
N GLY A 215 -1.30 -11.86 17.81
CA GLY A 215 -1.39 -11.35 16.43
C GLY A 215 -2.72 -10.65 16.13
N ALA A 216 -2.79 -9.95 14.99
CA ALA A 216 -4.03 -9.30 14.55
C ALA A 216 -5.21 -10.29 14.40
N ASN A 217 -4.93 -11.52 13.98
CA ASN A 217 -5.95 -12.55 13.78
C ASN A 217 -6.56 -12.99 15.13
N ASP A 218 -5.77 -13.11 16.20
CA ASP A 218 -6.26 -13.46 17.54
C ASP A 218 -7.16 -12.36 18.10
N ASP A 219 -6.79 -11.09 17.89
CA ASP A 219 -7.61 -9.95 18.28
C ASP A 219 -8.95 -9.92 17.52
N ILE A 220 -8.95 -10.26 16.23
CA ILE A 220 -10.16 -10.37 15.40
C ILE A 220 -11.03 -11.53 15.88
N LEU A 221 -10.44 -12.72 16.10
CA LEU A 221 -11.18 -13.90 16.57
C LEU A 221 -11.80 -13.63 17.93
N ARG A 222 -11.05 -13.04 18.88
CA ARG A 222 -11.58 -12.64 20.19
C ARG A 222 -12.76 -11.70 20.07
N ALA A 223 -12.64 -10.65 19.24
CA ALA A 223 -13.72 -9.69 19.01
C ALA A 223 -14.96 -10.36 18.38
N PHE A 224 -14.75 -11.30 17.46
CA PHE A 224 -15.83 -12.09 16.88
C PHE A 224 -16.53 -12.95 17.92
N THR A 225 -15.78 -13.73 18.71
CA THR A 225 -16.33 -14.63 19.74
C THR A 225 -17.18 -13.85 20.75
N THR A 226 -16.69 -12.72 21.26
CA THR A 226 -17.47 -11.86 22.17
C THR A 226 -18.76 -11.34 21.52
N MET A 227 -18.73 -10.99 20.23
CA MET A 227 -19.93 -10.57 19.50
C MET A 227 -20.91 -11.72 19.27
N PHE A 228 -20.40 -12.90 18.94
CA PHE A 228 -21.16 -14.11 18.71
C PHE A 228 -21.90 -14.54 19.98
N GLU A 229 -21.20 -14.66 21.11
CA GLU A 229 -21.77 -15.00 22.44
C GLU A 229 -22.90 -14.04 22.81
N LYS A 230 -22.64 -12.73 22.72
CA LYS A 230 -23.65 -11.69 22.99
C LYS A 230 -24.89 -11.80 22.09
N THR A 231 -24.72 -12.23 20.84
CA THR A 231 -25.84 -12.32 19.88
C THR A 231 -26.64 -13.60 20.06
N VAL A 232 -25.99 -14.70 20.43
CA VAL A 232 -26.63 -16.01 20.66
C VAL A 232 -27.21 -16.13 22.07
N GLY A 233 -26.84 -15.23 22.99
CA GLY A 233 -27.36 -15.22 24.36
C GLY A 233 -26.66 -16.22 25.29
N LEU A 234 -25.38 -16.48 25.04
CA LEU A 234 -24.50 -17.30 25.86
C LEU A 234 -23.61 -16.42 26.75
#